data_AF-A0AAE4GDP3-F1
#
_entry.id   AF-A0AAE4GDP3-F1
#
_cell.length_a   1.000
_cell.length_b   1.000
_cell.length_c   1.000
_cell.angle_alpha   90.00
_cell.angle_beta   90.00
_cell.angle_gamma   90.00
#
_symmetry.space_group_name_H-M   'P 1'
#
loop_
_entity.id
_entity.type
_entity.pdbx_description
1 polymer ?
#
loop_
_entity_poly.entity_id
_entity_poly.type
_entity_poly.pdbx_seq_one_letter_code
_entity_poly.pdbx_strand_id
1 'polypeptide(L)'
;MRKQQRNLAIVVWVAFLMAIAAEGVFFSLFNPEELAMASGREWEALGAYTVGFFCFWGSFVVCGLLAVRLTRALPRERLRHYVQG
;
A
#
# COMPACT_ATOMS: atom_id res chain seq x y z
N MET A 1 -1.98 10.36 22.17
CA MET A 1 -1.44 9.11 21.60
C MET A 1 -2.50 8.21 20.93
N ARG A 2 -3.68 7.94 21.54
CA ARG A 2 -4.71 7.04 20.97
C ARG A 2 -5.25 7.39 19.56
N LYS A 3 -5.37 8.69 19.22
CA LYS A 3 -5.83 9.13 17.87
C LYS A 3 -4.85 8.76 16.75
N GLN A 4 -3.55 8.73 17.04
CA GLN A 4 -2.52 8.35 16.08
C GLN A 4 -2.57 6.86 15.76
N GLN A 5 -2.76 6.03 16.79
CA GLN A 5 -2.86 4.58 16.64
C GLN A 5 -4.07 4.17 15.80
N ARG A 6 -5.22 4.83 15.98
CA ARG A 6 -6.40 4.57 15.15
C ARG A 6 -6.17 4.88 13.67
N ASN A 7 -5.53 6.01 13.36
CA ASN A 7 -5.23 6.35 11.97
C ASN A 7 -4.27 5.35 11.32
N LEU A 8 -3.26 4.88 12.07
CA LEU A 8 -2.34 3.84 11.59
C LEU A 8 -3.07 2.52 11.33
N ALA A 9 -3.93 2.08 12.25
CA ALA A 9 -4.73 0.87 12.08
C ALA A 9 -5.63 0.94 10.83
N ILE A 10 -6.27 2.09 10.59
CA ILE A 10 -7.11 2.30 9.40
C ILE A 10 -6.24 2.27 8.12
N VAL A 11 -5.10 2.95 8.11
CA VAL A 11 -4.20 2.97 6.94
C VAL A 11 -3.71 1.55 6.61
N VAL A 12 -3.26 0.79 7.61
CA VAL A 12 -2.78 -0.58 7.41
C VAL A 12 -3.90 -1.48 6.91
N TRP A 13 -5.12 -1.32 7.44
CA TRP A 13 -6.29 -2.10 7.01
C TRP A 13 -6.71 -1.78 5.57
N VAL A 14 -6.80 -0.50 5.20
CA VAL A 14 -7.14 -0.09 3.84
C VAL A 14 -6.05 -0.50 2.86
N ALA A 15 -4.77 -0.38 3.25
CA ALA A 15 -3.65 -0.85 2.44
C ALA A 15 -3.71 -2.35 2.20
N PHE A 16 -4.15 -3.14 3.18
CA PHE A 16 -4.32 -4.59 3.04
C PHE A 16 -5.37 -4.94 1.97
N LEU A 17 -6.54 -4.29 2.00
CA LEU A 17 -7.58 -4.50 0.98
C LEU A 17 -7.12 -4.10 -0.42
N MET A 18 -6.41 -2.97 -0.53
CA MET A 18 -5.84 -2.52 -1.81
C MET A 18 -4.74 -3.45 -2.32
N ALA A 19 -3.95 -4.05 -1.43
CA ALA A 19 -2.95 -5.04 -1.79
C ALA A 19 -3.57 -6.29 -2.42
N ILE A 20 -4.65 -6.83 -1.84
CA ILE A 20 -5.39 -7.97 -2.40
C ILE A 20 -5.90 -7.65 -3.80
N ALA A 21 -6.52 -6.47 -3.98
CA ALA A 21 -7.02 -6.05 -5.28
C ALA A 21 -5.90 -5.89 -6.32
N ALA A 22 -4.80 -5.25 -5.93
CA ALA A 22 -3.64 -5.04 -6.80
C ALA A 22 -2.96 -6.36 -7.18
N GLU A 23 -2.81 -7.28 -6.23
CA GLU A 23 -2.29 -8.62 -6.45
C GLU A 23 -3.15 -9.38 -7.47
N GLY A 24 -4.48 -9.40 -7.27
CA GLY A 24 -5.40 -10.07 -8.19
C GLY A 24 -5.34 -9.51 -9.61
N VAL A 25 -5.23 -8.18 -9.75
CA VAL A 25 -5.06 -7.53 -11.07
C VAL A 25 -3.68 -7.83 -11.66
N PHE A 26 -2.62 -7.76 -10.86
CA PHE A 26 -1.26 -7.99 -11.31
C PHE A 26 -1.08 -9.42 -11.82
N PHE A 27 -1.47 -10.43 -11.06
CA PHE A 27 -1.35 -11.83 -11.48
C PHE A 27 -2.38 -12.25 -12.55
N SER A 28 -3.45 -11.47 -12.74
CA SER A 28 -4.29 -11.63 -13.93
C SER A 28 -3.61 -11.16 -15.22
N LEU A 29 -2.61 -10.28 -15.12
CA LEU A 29 -1.87 -9.72 -16.25
C LEU A 29 -0.49 -10.37 -16.44
N PHE A 30 0.13 -10.83 -15.36
CA PHE A 30 1.47 -11.41 -15.33
C PHE A 30 1.43 -12.85 -14.84
N ASN A 31 2.01 -13.77 -15.61
CA ASN A 31 2.08 -15.18 -15.21
C ASN A 31 3.07 -15.35 -14.05
N PRO A 32 2.65 -15.96 -12.92
CA PRO A 32 3.51 -16.15 -11.75
C PRO A 32 4.68 -17.09 -12.04
N GLU A 33 4.50 -18.08 -12.92
CA GLU A 33 5.56 -19.00 -13.34
C GLU A 33 6.67 -18.29 -14.12
N GLU A 34 6.32 -17.36 -15.02
CA GLU A 34 7.32 -16.60 -15.78
C GLU A 34 8.15 -15.68 -14.86
N LEU A 35 7.50 -15.06 -13.88
CA LEU A 35 8.17 -14.26 -12.84
C LEU A 35 9.07 -15.12 -11.95
N ALA A 36 8.63 -16.33 -11.58
CA ALA A 36 9.41 -17.27 -10.79
C ALA A 36 10.65 -17.76 -11.56
N MET A 37 10.51 -18.11 -12.84
CA MET A 37 11.64 -18.48 -13.70
C MET A 37 12.64 -17.34 -13.87
N ALA A 38 12.17 -16.10 -14.03
CA ALA A 38 13.04 -14.92 -14.15
C ALA A 38 13.89 -14.67 -12.88
N SER A 39 13.45 -15.16 -11.73
CA SER A 39 14.20 -15.06 -10.47
C SER A 39 15.33 -16.10 -10.32
N GLY A 40 15.48 -17.02 -11.28
CA GLY A 40 16.56 -18.02 -11.33
C GLY A 40 16.48 -19.10 -10.24
N ARG A 41 15.34 -19.22 -9.56
CA ARG A 41 15.09 -20.19 -8.49
C ARG A 41 13.71 -20.79 -8.71
N GLU A 42 13.60 -22.11 -8.63
CA GLU A 42 12.29 -22.79 -8.66
C GLU A 42 11.49 -22.38 -7.42
N TRP A 43 10.62 -21.40 -7.59
CA TRP A 43 9.68 -20.99 -6.56
C TRP A 43 8.36 -21.66 -6.87
N GLU A 44 7.76 -22.28 -5.87
CA GLU A 44 6.35 -22.64 -5.93
C GLU A 44 5.53 -21.39 -6.23
N ALA A 45 4.49 -21.51 -7.06
CA ALA A 45 3.63 -20.38 -7.44
C ALA A 45 3.14 -19.61 -6.19
N LEU A 46 2.84 -20.32 -5.10
CA LEU A 46 2.45 -19.75 -3.81
C LEU A 46 3.50 -18.78 -3.22
N GLY A 47 4.79 -19.07 -3.39
CA GLY A 47 5.88 -18.19 -2.98
C GLY A 47 5.90 -16.86 -3.74
N ALA A 48 5.62 -16.89 -5.04
CA ALA A 48 5.54 -15.68 -5.86
C ALA A 48 4.34 -14.80 -5.45
N TYR A 49 3.17 -15.41 -5.22
CA TYR A 49 1.97 -14.71 -4.74
C TYR A 49 2.22 -14.02 -3.39
N THR A 50 2.72 -14.75 -2.40
CA THR A 50 2.97 -14.20 -1.06
C THR A 50 3.96 -13.03 -1.10
N VAL A 51 5.05 -13.12 -1.86
CA VAL A 51 6.00 -12.01 -1.99
C VAL A 51 5.37 -10.80 -2.69
N GLY A 52 4.61 -11.02 -3.76
CA GLY A 52 3.86 -9.97 -4.44
C GLY A 52 2.91 -9.24 -3.48
N PHE A 53 2.12 -9.99 -2.72
CA PHE A 53 1.23 -9.47 -1.70
C PHE A 53 1.95 -8.56 -0.69
N PHE A 54 3.05 -9.02 -0.10
CA PHE A 54 3.80 -8.23 0.88
C PHE A 54 4.44 -6.97 0.25
N CYS A 55 4.93 -7.06 -0.98
CA CYS A 55 5.47 -5.91 -1.72
C CYS A 55 4.39 -4.83 -1.98
N PHE A 56 3.21 -5.23 -2.46
CA PHE A 56 2.10 -4.31 -2.69
C PHE A 56 1.57 -3.72 -1.39
N TRP A 57 1.37 -4.55 -0.36
CA TRP A 57 0.89 -4.11 0.93
C TRP A 57 1.83 -3.10 1.59
N GLY A 58 3.14 -3.38 1.61
CA GLY A 58 4.14 -2.45 2.12
C GLY A 58 4.13 -1.11 1.38
N SER A 59 4.01 -1.15 0.06
CA SER A 59 3.94 0.06 -0.78
C SER A 59 2.71 0.92 -0.46
N PHE A 60 1.54 0.31 -0.29
CA PHE A 60 0.32 1.02 0.08
C PHE A 60 0.37 1.55 1.52
N VAL A 61 0.96 0.82 2.46
CA VAL A 61 1.17 1.30 3.84
C VAL A 61 2.07 2.53 3.84
N VAL A 62 3.20 2.51 3.10
CA VAL A 62 4.12 3.65 2.98
C VAL A 62 3.42 4.85 2.37
N CYS A 63 2.66 4.65 1.28
CA CYS A 63 1.90 5.70 0.62
C CYS A 63 0.86 6.34 1.55
N GLY A 64 0.06 5.52 2.26
CA GLY A 64 -0.91 6.00 3.24
C GLY A 64 -0.26 6.71 4.44
N LEU A 65 0.88 6.23 4.90
CA LEU A 65 1.65 6.89 5.97
C LEU A 65 2.18 8.25 5.52
N LEU A 66 2.72 8.34 4.30
CA LEU A 66 3.14 9.59 3.67
C LEU A 66 1.98 10.58 3.55
N ALA A 67 0.80 10.13 3.09
CA ALA A 67 -0.40 10.95 3.02
C ALA A 67 -0.80 11.50 4.40
N VAL A 68 -0.76 10.67 5.45
CA VAL A 68 -1.01 11.12 6.83
C VAL A 68 0.06 12.09 7.33
N ARG A 69 1.33 11.90 6.97
CA ARG A 69 2.42 12.83 7.33
C ARG A 69 2.27 14.17 6.63
N LEU A 70 1.99 14.17 5.33
CA LEU A 70 1.79 15.38 4.51
C LEU A 70 0.58 16.18 4.96
N THR A 71 -0.56 15.52 5.20
CA THR A 71 -1.78 16.19 5.68
C THR A 71 -1.65 16.77 7.08
N ARG A 72 -0.72 16.26 7.89
CA ARG A 72 -0.36 16.86 9.19
C ARG A 72 0.69 17.95 9.08
N ALA A 73 1.59 17.86 8.11
CA ALA A 73 2.60 18.87 7.82
C ALA A 73 1.99 20.14 7.22
N LEU A 74 0.87 20.00 6.48
CA LEU A 74 0.07 21.14 6.03
C LEU A 74 -0.52 21.88 7.25
N PRO A 75 -0.12 23.14 7.51
CA PRO A 75 -0.72 23.92 8.57
C PRO A 75 -2.19 24.12 8.24
N ARG A 76 -3.10 23.59 9.08
CA ARG A 76 -4.56 23.74 8.89
C ARG A 76 -4.99 25.20 8.74
N GLU A 77 -4.20 26.15 9.25
CA GLU A 77 -4.40 27.60 9.06
C GLU A 77 -4.32 28.03 7.60
N ARG A 78 -3.42 27.45 6.78
CA ARG A 78 -3.26 27.85 5.38
C ARG A 78 -4.47 27.45 4.52
N LEU A 79 -5.14 26.34 4.85
CA LEU A 79 -6.33 25.88 4.14
C LEU A 79 -7.59 26.71 4.45
N ARG A 80 -7.70 27.29 5.65
CA ARG A 80 -8.81 28.20 5.99
C ARG A 80 -8.79 29.47 5.14
N HIS A 81 -7.60 29.98 4.83
CA HIS A 81 -7.45 31.17 3.98
C HIS A 81 -7.83 30.93 2.50
N TYR A 82 -7.71 29.71 1.98
CA TYR A 82 -8.12 29.39 0.59
C TYR A 82 -9.63 29.15 0.41
N VAL A 83 -10.34 28.78 1.48
CA VAL A 83 -11.79 28.51 1.44
C VAL A 83 -12.63 29.74 1.76
N GLN A 84 -12.03 30.79 2.33
CA GLN A 84 -12.72 32.04 2.72
C GLN A 84 -12.37 33.26 1.85
N GLY A 85 -11.65 33.06 0.73
CA GLY A 85 -11.31 34.09 -0.25
C GLY A 85 -12.12 33.96 -1.53
#